data_AF-A0AAN8X3S7-F1
#
_entry.id   AF-A0AAN8X3S7-F1
#
_cell.length_a   1.000
_cell.length_b   1.000
_cell.length_c   1.000
_cell.angle_alpha   90.00
_cell.angle_beta   90.00
_cell.angle_gamma   90.00
#
_symmetry.space_group_name_H-M   'P 1'
#
loop_
_entity.id
_entity.type
_entity.pdbx_description
1 polymer ?
#
loop_
_entity_poly.entity_id
_entity_poly.type
_entity_poly.pdbx_seq_one_letter_code
_entity_poly.pdbx_strand_id
1 'polypeptide(L)'
;DKQFGKVQLFFPHENPIASVETQIKPYKTYTLQRAYKGETYFWGLLPQQGDTLQFNFEPPVVLKGYLFRSGNVEHPSDRLYNTTVEILPVHPISKLPSQQQGKYRTTDDDYVIVGEFDDMGVAEGSIDTNLGEIQSLRLSVHIDSENWAILSE
;
A
#
# COMPACT_ATOMS: atom_id res chain seq x y z
N ASP A 1 -27.14 0.29 25.50
CA ASP A 1 -26.56 0.13 24.16
C ASP A 1 -25.52 1.22 23.93
N LYS A 2 -24.22 0.93 24.11
CA LYS A 2 -23.15 1.96 24.16
C LYS A 2 -22.37 2.11 22.83
N GLN A 3 -22.88 1.54 21.74
CA GLN A 3 -22.23 1.57 20.43
C GLN A 3 -23.08 2.17 19.30
N PHE A 4 -24.30 2.63 19.58
CA PHE A 4 -25.07 3.41 18.60
C PHE A 4 -24.37 4.76 18.34
N GLY A 5 -23.78 4.90 17.15
CA GLY A 5 -23.25 6.17 16.63
C GLY A 5 -21.72 6.28 16.51
N LYS A 6 -20.93 5.24 16.81
CA LYS A 6 -19.51 5.27 16.47
C LYS A 6 -19.34 4.97 14.98
N VAL A 7 -18.97 6.00 14.24
CA VAL A 7 -18.66 5.91 12.82
C VAL A 7 -17.35 5.11 12.66
N GLN A 8 -17.33 4.14 11.75
CA GLN A 8 -16.15 3.32 11.50
C GLN A 8 -15.13 4.10 10.66
N LEU A 9 -13.92 4.29 11.20
CA LEU A 9 -12.86 5.09 10.58
C LEU A 9 -11.77 4.24 9.90
N PHE A 10 -11.78 2.92 10.12
CA PHE A 10 -10.86 1.94 9.53
C PHE A 10 -11.48 0.54 9.57
N PHE A 11 -10.97 -0.37 8.76
CA PHE A 11 -11.41 -1.76 8.69
C PHE A 11 -10.35 -2.68 9.30
N PRO A 12 -10.65 -3.37 10.44
CA PRO A 12 -9.75 -4.37 10.98
C PRO A 12 -9.51 -5.51 9.99
N HIS A 13 -8.27 -5.95 9.87
CA HIS A 13 -7.84 -6.98 8.94
C HIS A 13 -6.61 -7.72 9.48
N GLU A 14 -6.26 -8.83 8.84
CA GLU A 14 -5.06 -9.61 9.14
C GLU A 14 -4.18 -9.70 7.89
N ASN A 15 -2.93 -9.28 8.03
CA ASN A 15 -1.94 -9.31 6.96
C ASN A 15 -0.83 -10.33 7.27
N PRO A 16 -0.06 -10.77 6.26
CA PRO A 16 1.15 -11.55 6.47
C PRO A 16 2.15 -10.85 7.40
N ILE A 17 3.13 -11.57 7.92
CA ILE A 17 4.18 -10.95 8.74
C ILE A 17 5.04 -10.04 7.84
N ALA A 18 5.13 -8.76 8.21
CA ALA A 18 6.02 -7.80 7.57
C ALA A 18 6.54 -6.78 8.57
N SER A 19 7.75 -6.28 8.33
CA SER A 19 8.17 -4.99 8.87
C SER A 19 7.69 -3.88 7.95
N VAL A 20 7.31 -2.74 8.52
CA VAL A 20 6.81 -1.61 7.73
C VAL A 20 7.59 -0.34 7.99
N GLU A 21 7.79 0.45 6.95
CA GLU A 21 8.51 1.70 6.99
C GLU A 21 7.87 2.73 6.05
N THR A 22 8.04 4.01 6.35
CA THR A 22 7.54 5.09 5.50
C THR A 22 8.33 6.37 5.71
N GLN A 23 8.44 7.18 4.67
CA GLN A 23 9.01 8.52 4.74
C GLN A 23 7.96 9.56 5.16
N ILE A 24 6.67 9.22 5.08
CA ILE A 24 5.57 10.10 5.47
C ILE A 24 5.45 10.11 6.99
N LYS A 25 5.63 11.28 7.59
CA LYS A 25 5.59 11.44 9.05
C LYS A 25 4.18 11.13 9.58
N PRO A 26 4.02 10.20 10.55
CA PRO A 26 2.72 9.91 11.13
C PRO A 26 2.25 11.04 12.05
N TYR A 27 0.94 11.28 12.03
CA TYR A 27 0.25 12.15 12.98
C TYR A 27 -0.04 11.37 14.27
N LYS A 28 0.50 11.85 15.40
CA LYS A 28 0.30 11.25 16.72
C LYS A 28 0.61 9.74 16.72
N THR A 29 -0.36 8.91 17.09
CA THR A 29 -0.24 7.45 17.23
C THR A 29 -0.81 6.70 16.03
N TYR A 30 -1.21 7.39 14.95
CA TYR A 30 -1.76 6.78 13.73
C TYR A 30 -0.64 6.34 12.79
N THR A 31 0.12 5.33 13.22
CA THR A 31 1.33 4.86 12.52
C THR A 31 1.01 3.78 11.50
N LEU A 32 1.87 3.65 10.47
CA LEU A 32 1.73 2.62 9.43
C LEU A 32 1.74 1.21 10.02
N GLN A 33 2.57 0.97 11.05
CA GLN A 33 2.64 -0.32 11.75
C GLN A 33 1.31 -0.74 12.37
N ARG A 34 0.55 0.21 12.92
CA ARG A 34 -0.74 -0.10 13.54
C ARG A 34 -1.85 -0.24 12.49
N ALA A 35 -1.75 0.51 11.39
CA ALA A 35 -2.60 0.34 10.22
C ALA A 35 -2.47 -1.06 9.63
N TYR A 36 -1.24 -1.49 9.37
CA TYR A 36 -0.93 -2.81 8.83
C TYR A 36 -1.39 -3.98 9.72
N LYS A 37 -1.48 -3.76 11.04
CA LYS A 37 -1.98 -4.76 12.00
C LYS A 37 -3.50 -4.73 12.16
N GLY A 38 -4.22 -3.88 11.44
CA GLY A 38 -5.66 -3.69 11.61
C GLY A 38 -6.04 -3.14 13.00
N GLU A 39 -5.12 -2.45 13.71
CA GLU A 39 -5.36 -1.90 15.06
C GLU A 39 -5.98 -0.49 15.02
N THR A 40 -5.71 0.26 13.94
CA THR A 40 -6.22 1.61 13.64
C THR A 40 -5.96 1.90 12.15
N TYR A 41 -6.02 3.16 11.71
CA TYR A 41 -5.54 3.65 10.43
C TYR A 41 -4.18 4.37 10.55
N PHE A 42 -3.49 4.52 9.41
CA PHE A 42 -2.35 5.42 9.27
C PHE A 42 -2.87 6.82 8.95
N TRP A 43 -2.27 7.86 9.53
CA TRP A 43 -2.56 9.24 9.17
C TRP A 43 -1.25 10.00 9.00
N GLY A 44 -0.84 10.20 7.75
CA GLY A 44 0.43 10.79 7.36
C GLY A 44 0.31 12.26 7.01
N LEU A 45 1.32 13.05 7.40
CA LEU A 45 1.40 14.48 7.11
C LEU A 45 1.93 14.72 5.69
N LEU A 46 1.12 15.39 4.86
CA LEU A 46 1.48 15.93 3.54
C LEU A 46 2.45 15.04 2.73
N PRO A 47 1.99 13.92 2.16
CA PRO A 47 2.82 13.09 1.28
C PRO A 47 3.50 13.91 0.19
N GLN A 48 4.79 13.68 -0.04
CA GLN A 48 5.59 14.33 -1.07
C GLN A 48 5.91 13.36 -2.21
N GLN A 49 6.21 13.89 -3.38
CA GLN A 49 6.74 13.09 -4.48
C GLN A 49 7.99 12.30 -4.02
N GLY A 50 7.98 11.00 -4.30
CA GLY A 50 9.04 10.07 -3.93
C GLY A 50 8.89 9.46 -2.52
N ASP A 51 7.91 9.90 -1.73
CA ASP A 51 7.59 9.22 -0.47
C ASP A 51 7.02 7.82 -0.76
N THR A 52 7.39 6.87 0.10
CA THR A 52 6.88 5.49 0.04
C THR A 52 6.28 5.04 1.37
N LEU A 53 5.37 4.07 1.28
CA LEU A 53 4.95 3.23 2.39
C LEU A 53 5.32 1.79 2.02
N GLN A 54 6.30 1.22 2.71
CA GLN A 54 6.92 -0.05 2.35
C GLN A 54 6.61 -1.13 3.39
N PHE A 55 6.37 -2.34 2.88
CA PHE A 55 5.98 -3.53 3.61
C PHE A 55 6.94 -4.65 3.22
N ASN A 56 7.91 -4.94 4.08
CA ASN A 56 8.95 -5.93 3.85
C ASN A 56 8.56 -7.25 4.50
N PHE A 57 8.26 -8.26 3.68
CA PHE A 57 7.82 -9.57 4.14
C PHE A 57 9.01 -10.42 4.60
N GLU A 58 8.93 -10.93 5.82
CA GLU A 58 9.96 -11.81 6.39
C GLU A 58 9.29 -12.99 7.14
N PRO A 59 9.30 -14.20 6.56
CA PRO A 59 9.85 -14.57 5.25
C PRO A 59 9.04 -13.99 4.06
N PRO A 60 9.59 -13.97 2.83
CA PRO A 60 8.84 -13.66 1.61
C PRO A 60 7.57 -14.51 1.47
N VAL A 61 6.53 -13.97 0.83
CA VAL A 61 5.20 -14.59 0.78
C VAL A 61 4.60 -14.61 -0.62
N VAL A 62 3.83 -15.64 -0.95
CA VAL A 62 3.00 -15.65 -2.16
C VAL A 62 1.73 -14.85 -1.89
N LEU A 63 1.58 -13.71 -2.57
CA LEU A 63 0.39 -12.87 -2.48
C LEU A 63 -0.62 -13.26 -3.56
N LYS A 64 -1.91 -13.34 -3.21
CA LYS A 64 -3.01 -13.57 -4.16
C LYS A 64 -3.57 -12.26 -4.72
N GLY A 65 -3.46 -11.19 -3.96
CA GLY A 65 -3.98 -9.87 -4.29
C GLY A 65 -3.73 -8.90 -3.14
N TYR A 66 -4.18 -7.66 -3.34
CA TYR A 66 -4.07 -6.57 -2.38
C TYR A 66 -5.35 -5.74 -2.39
N LEU A 67 -5.60 -5.06 -1.28
CA LEU A 67 -6.63 -4.04 -1.12
C LEU A 67 -6.04 -2.94 -0.23
N PHE A 68 -6.15 -1.71 -0.68
CA PHE A 68 -5.84 -0.51 0.09
C PHE A 68 -7.00 0.47 -0.02
N ARG A 69 -7.42 1.06 1.11
CA ARG A 69 -8.41 2.13 1.15
C ARG A 69 -7.88 3.36 1.84
N SER A 70 -7.95 4.49 1.16
CA SER A 70 -7.44 5.76 1.60
C SER A 70 -8.55 6.77 1.92
N GLY A 71 -8.33 7.60 2.93
CA GLY A 71 -9.35 8.48 3.49
C GLY A 71 -10.27 7.78 4.49
N ASN A 72 -11.13 8.56 5.15
CA ASN A 72 -12.25 8.02 5.90
C ASN A 72 -13.42 9.02 5.91
N VAL A 73 -14.51 8.64 6.55
CA VAL A 73 -15.75 9.43 6.60
C VAL A 73 -15.66 10.73 7.39
N GLU A 74 -14.70 10.89 8.31
CA GLU A 74 -14.44 12.16 9.00
C GLU A 74 -13.51 13.06 8.18
N HIS A 75 -12.60 12.46 7.40
CA HIS A 75 -11.58 13.13 6.59
C HIS A 75 -11.58 12.55 5.17
N PRO A 76 -12.63 12.85 4.36
CA PRO A 76 -12.80 12.22 3.05
C PRO A 76 -11.76 12.68 2.03
N SER A 77 -11.16 13.86 2.20
CA SER A 77 -10.13 14.37 1.29
C SER A 77 -8.72 13.91 1.64
N ASP A 78 -8.50 13.36 2.83
CA ASP A 78 -7.20 12.91 3.29
C ASP A 78 -6.85 11.56 2.66
N ARG A 79 -6.54 11.57 1.36
CA ARG A 79 -6.28 10.38 0.55
C ARG A 79 -4.90 10.40 -0.07
N LEU A 80 -4.42 9.22 -0.44
CA LEU A 80 -3.33 9.03 -1.39
C LEU A 80 -3.85 9.29 -2.80
N TYR A 81 -3.19 10.21 -3.50
CA TYR A 81 -3.43 10.55 -4.90
C TYR A 81 -2.16 10.28 -5.69
N ASN A 82 -2.27 9.95 -6.98
CA ASN A 82 -1.12 9.65 -7.85
C ASN A 82 -0.12 8.70 -7.16
N THR A 83 -0.64 7.59 -6.63
CA THR A 83 0.13 6.63 -5.86
C THR A 83 -0.03 5.25 -6.50
N THR A 84 1.08 4.58 -6.78
CA THR A 84 1.08 3.21 -7.34
C THR A 84 1.22 2.17 -6.24
N VAL A 85 0.75 0.95 -6.53
CA VAL A 85 1.04 -0.26 -5.77
C VAL A 85 2.11 -1.04 -6.53
N GLU A 86 3.23 -1.29 -5.86
CA GLU A 86 4.43 -1.86 -6.45
C GLU A 86 4.90 -3.06 -5.62
N ILE A 87 5.35 -4.13 -6.27
CA ILE A 87 5.87 -5.33 -5.59
C ILE A 87 7.25 -5.70 -6.09
N LEU A 88 8.09 -6.20 -5.19
CA LEU A 88 9.40 -6.75 -5.49
C LEU A 88 9.36 -8.28 -5.32
N PRO A 89 9.33 -9.04 -6.42
CA PRO A 89 9.46 -10.49 -6.37
C PRO A 89 10.87 -10.92 -5.93
N VAL A 90 10.98 -12.08 -5.25
CA VAL A 90 12.27 -12.69 -4.89
C VAL A 90 13.11 -13.01 -6.13
N HIS A 91 12.44 -13.31 -7.25
CA HIS A 91 13.09 -13.59 -8.52
C HIS A 91 12.85 -12.44 -9.51
N PRO A 92 13.91 -11.74 -9.94
CA PRO A 92 13.78 -10.61 -10.85
C PRO A 92 13.05 -10.98 -12.13
N ILE A 93 12.25 -10.03 -12.65
CA ILE A 93 11.49 -10.20 -13.89
C ILE A 93 12.40 -10.54 -15.08
N SER A 94 13.63 -10.04 -15.09
CA SER A 94 14.65 -10.37 -16.10
C SER A 94 14.97 -11.85 -16.23
N LYS A 95 14.64 -12.68 -15.22
CA LYS A 95 14.78 -14.14 -15.24
C LYS A 95 13.58 -14.88 -15.84
N LEU A 96 12.44 -14.20 -16.05
CA LEU A 96 11.28 -14.79 -16.71
C LEU A 96 11.53 -14.95 -18.22
N PRO A 97 10.84 -15.85 -18.92
CA PRO A 97 10.89 -15.92 -20.38
C PRO A 97 10.53 -14.57 -21.02
N SER A 98 11.20 -14.18 -22.12
CA SER A 98 11.02 -12.85 -22.74
C SER A 98 9.56 -12.51 -23.10
N GLN A 99 8.76 -13.53 -23.45
CA GLN A 99 7.32 -13.37 -23.72
C GLN A 99 6.51 -12.97 -22.47
N GLN A 100 6.98 -13.31 -21.28
CA GLN A 100 6.37 -12.95 -20.00
C GLN A 100 6.92 -11.63 -19.45
N GLN A 101 8.19 -11.29 -19.74
CA GLN A 101 8.80 -10.04 -19.29
C GLN A 101 8.00 -8.81 -19.75
N GLY A 102 7.61 -8.76 -21.02
CA GLY A 102 6.87 -7.62 -21.60
C GLY A 102 5.45 -7.42 -21.04
N LYS A 103 4.96 -8.29 -20.15
CA LYS A 103 3.67 -8.14 -19.49
C LYS A 103 3.72 -7.16 -18.31
N TYR A 104 4.89 -6.99 -17.71
CA TYR A 104 5.06 -6.26 -16.47
C TYR A 104 5.69 -4.90 -16.74
N ARG A 105 5.11 -3.86 -16.12
CA ARG A 105 5.74 -2.55 -16.05
C ARG A 105 6.64 -2.55 -14.82
N THR A 106 7.92 -2.29 -15.03
CA THR A 106 8.91 -2.28 -13.94
C THR A 106 9.45 -0.88 -13.70
N THR A 107 9.83 -0.60 -12.47
CA THR A 107 10.60 0.57 -12.09
C THR A 107 12.09 0.32 -12.31
N ASP A 108 12.92 1.37 -12.17
CA ASP A 108 14.38 1.27 -12.31
C ASP A 108 15.05 0.43 -11.22
N ASP A 109 14.36 0.20 -10.10
CA ASP A 109 14.80 -0.61 -8.96
C ASP A 109 14.07 -1.97 -8.87
N ASP A 110 13.69 -2.52 -10.03
CA ASP A 110 13.14 -3.87 -10.22
C ASP A 110 11.76 -4.15 -9.60
N TYR A 111 11.07 -3.15 -9.04
CA TYR A 111 9.69 -3.31 -8.63
C TYR A 111 8.77 -3.45 -9.85
N VAL A 112 7.71 -4.23 -9.69
CA VAL A 112 6.62 -4.38 -10.65
C VAL A 112 5.44 -3.53 -10.20
N ILE A 113 4.96 -2.65 -11.07
CA ILE A 113 3.74 -1.86 -10.83
C ILE A 113 2.54 -2.78 -11.09
N VAL A 114 1.75 -3.03 -10.04
CA VAL A 114 0.57 -3.93 -10.08
C VAL A 114 -0.77 -3.21 -9.94
N GLY A 115 -0.74 -1.90 -9.72
CA GLY A 115 -1.92 -1.03 -9.82
C GLY A 115 -1.65 0.35 -9.25
N GLU A 116 -2.72 1.10 -9.03
CA GLU A 116 -2.70 2.48 -8.57
C GLU A 116 -3.99 2.81 -7.82
N PHE A 117 -3.94 3.85 -7.00
CA PHE A 117 -5.12 4.39 -6.33
C PHE A 117 -6.02 5.11 -7.33
N ASP A 118 -7.31 4.79 -7.29
CA ASP A 118 -8.35 5.49 -8.05
C ASP A 118 -8.76 6.83 -7.39
N ASP A 119 -9.64 7.58 -8.06
CA ASP A 119 -10.18 8.85 -7.55
C ASP A 119 -10.95 8.70 -6.22
N MET A 120 -11.38 7.49 -5.89
CA MET A 120 -12.06 7.15 -4.65
C MET A 120 -11.10 6.78 -3.53
N GLY A 121 -9.80 6.78 -3.79
CA GLY A 121 -8.76 6.39 -2.83
C GLY A 121 -8.68 4.89 -2.62
N VAL A 122 -9.10 4.08 -3.60
CA VAL A 122 -9.02 2.61 -3.52
C VAL A 122 -7.99 2.09 -4.51
N ALA A 123 -7.14 1.17 -4.04
CA ALA A 123 -6.31 0.36 -4.91
C ALA A 123 -6.55 -1.11 -4.57
N GLU A 124 -7.08 -1.88 -5.52
CA GLU A 124 -7.33 -3.31 -5.34
C GLU A 124 -6.99 -4.09 -6.60
N GLY A 125 -6.48 -5.31 -6.43
CA GLY A 125 -6.09 -6.13 -7.56
C GLY A 125 -5.58 -7.51 -7.19
N SER A 126 -5.60 -8.42 -8.17
CA SER A 126 -4.97 -9.73 -8.07
C SER A 126 -3.50 -9.67 -8.47
N ILE A 127 -2.66 -10.47 -7.82
CA ILE A 127 -1.23 -10.60 -8.15
C ILE A 127 -1.03 -11.86 -9.00
N ASP A 128 -0.32 -11.74 -10.13
CA ASP A 128 -0.02 -12.89 -10.99
C ASP A 128 0.86 -13.90 -10.23
N THR A 129 0.36 -15.11 -10.09
CA THR A 129 1.07 -16.24 -9.46
C THR A 129 2.42 -16.57 -10.10
N ASN A 130 2.65 -16.19 -11.36
CA ASN A 130 3.93 -16.36 -12.04
C ASN A 130 5.06 -15.50 -11.43
N LEU A 131 4.72 -14.48 -10.64
CA LEU A 131 5.69 -13.65 -9.92
C LEU A 131 6.29 -14.37 -8.70
N GLY A 132 5.68 -15.47 -8.23
CA GLY A 132 6.20 -16.27 -7.13
C GLY A 132 6.11 -15.57 -5.78
N GLU A 133 7.12 -15.80 -4.93
CA GLU A 133 7.21 -15.16 -3.62
C GLU A 133 7.61 -13.69 -3.73
N ILE A 134 6.95 -12.85 -2.95
CA ILE A 134 7.13 -11.40 -2.90
C ILE A 134 7.93 -11.07 -1.64
N GLN A 135 9.04 -10.36 -1.84
CA GLN A 135 9.91 -9.90 -0.77
C GLN A 135 9.42 -8.59 -0.16
N SER A 136 8.93 -7.68 -0.99
CA SER A 136 8.46 -6.36 -0.55
C SER A 136 7.27 -5.90 -1.37
N LEU A 137 6.38 -5.14 -0.75
CA LEU A 137 5.37 -4.32 -1.41
C LEU A 137 5.59 -2.87 -0.98
N ARG A 138 5.42 -1.92 -1.88
CA ARG A 138 5.37 -0.51 -1.53
C ARG A 138 4.25 0.24 -2.22
N LEU A 139 3.77 1.28 -1.55
CA LEU A 139 2.99 2.36 -2.15
C LEU A 139 3.97 3.48 -2.50
N SER A 140 3.96 3.96 -3.74
CA SER A 140 4.90 4.99 -4.22
C SER A 140 4.15 6.24 -4.65
N VAL A 141 4.41 7.37 -4.00
CA VAL A 141 3.74 8.66 -4.25
C VAL A 141 4.46 9.41 -5.37
N HIS A 142 3.75 9.75 -6.44
CA HIS A 142 4.34 10.35 -7.63
C HIS A 142 4.24 11.87 -7.70
N ILE A 143 3.37 12.49 -6.89
CA ILE A 143 3.12 13.93 -6.87
C ILE A 143 2.90 14.40 -5.43
N ASP A 144 3.35 15.61 -5.12
CA ASP A 144 3.08 16.27 -3.83
C ASP A 144 1.57 16.39 -3.58
N SER A 145 1.14 16.03 -2.38
CA SER A 145 -0.24 16.13 -1.95
C SER A 145 -0.53 17.46 -1.25
N GLU A 146 -1.65 18.09 -1.61
CA GLU A 146 -2.17 19.26 -0.89
C GLU A 146 -2.84 18.88 0.45
N ASN A 147 -3.22 17.61 0.60
CA ASN A 147 -3.89 17.08 1.78
C ASN A 147 -2.99 16.10 2.54
N TRP A 148 -3.35 15.82 3.80
CA TRP A 148 -2.79 14.68 4.53
C TRP A 148 -3.29 13.38 3.90
N ALA A 149 -2.73 12.23 4.29
CA ALA A 149 -3.17 10.95 3.77
C ALA A 149 -3.55 9.99 4.89
N ILE A 150 -4.73 9.38 4.76
CA ILE A 150 -5.16 8.29 5.62
C ILE A 150 -5.04 6.97 4.86
N LEU A 151 -4.52 5.93 5.48
CA LEU A 151 -4.70 4.54 5.02
C LEU A 151 -5.55 3.80 6.05
N SER A 152 -6.80 3.52 5.67
CA SER A 152 -7.87 3.01 6.52
C SER A 152 -8.08 1.50 6.43
N GLU A 153 -7.55 0.88 5.39
CA GLU A 153 -7.47 -0.57 5.15
C GLU A 153 -6.24 -0.84 4.31
#